data_AF-A0A2E2QZ32-F1
#
_entry.id   AF-A0A2E2QZ32-F1
#
_cell.length_a   1.000
_cell.length_b   1.000
_cell.length_c   1.000
_cell.angle_alpha   90.00
_cell.angle_beta   90.00
_cell.angle_gamma   90.00
#
_symmetry.space_group_name_H-M   'P 1'
#
loop_
_entity.id
_entity.type
_entity.pdbx_description
1 polymer ?
#
loop_
_entity_poly.entity_id
_entity_poly.type
_entity_poly.pdbx_seq_one_letter_code
_entity_poly.pdbx_strand_id
1 'polypeptide(L)'
;MFLDFIEIGTSDFNTLIQAAGPNTRGLSIDPISLYIDRLPNRPGCKKINAAISNVEGSVNVYFIPPQTLAKHKLPNWLRGCNSIGAPHPTVTKHLQKTGLAQEEVLVTQAVPCLRLQTVFKQHEVDGVFMLKVDTEGHDAVILNDFFSDAKPGQWPHQIIFESNKLSDSETIHRLISKLILMGYDIVSCQTGGGASDTHLRLNLNRLKGERAIIQTAQGYYLEGYPKNYSPLNLPHENNLDSALKYASQQQAAGVTFQYGRYEVRQGRYLQHSVKDLQVCSWVTLPAS
;
A
#
# COMPACT_ATOMS: atom_id res chain seq x y z
N MET A 1 -0.66 -14.30 -5.50
CA MET A 1 0.35 -13.44 -6.15
C MET A 1 0.91 -12.40 -5.19
N PHE A 2 2.22 -12.11 -5.25
CA PHE A 2 2.82 -10.97 -4.56
C PHE A 2 2.89 -9.74 -5.49
N LEU A 3 2.47 -8.57 -5.02
CA LEU A 3 2.47 -7.31 -5.77
C LEU A 3 3.54 -6.33 -5.29
N ASP A 4 4.07 -5.51 -6.19
CA ASP A 4 4.97 -4.41 -5.85
C ASP A 4 4.21 -3.29 -5.13
N PHE A 5 2.99 -2.99 -5.58
CA PHE A 5 2.16 -1.99 -4.92
C PHE A 5 0.65 -2.22 -5.06
N ILE A 6 -0.09 -1.68 -4.10
CA ILE A 6 -1.50 -1.31 -4.22
C ILE A 6 -1.60 0.17 -3.83
N GLU A 7 -2.21 0.99 -4.67
CA GLU A 7 -2.43 2.41 -4.44
C GLU A 7 -3.92 2.73 -4.53
N ILE A 8 -4.47 3.30 -3.45
CA ILE A 8 -5.88 3.67 -3.30
C ILE A 8 -5.99 5.18 -3.25
N GLY A 9 -6.87 5.74 -4.09
CA GLY A 9 -7.03 7.20 -4.21
C GLY A 9 -5.94 7.80 -5.09
N THR A 10 -5.82 7.31 -6.31
CA THR A 10 -4.73 7.71 -7.20
C THR A 10 -4.92 9.11 -7.77
N SER A 11 -6.16 9.59 -7.85
CA SER A 11 -6.54 10.64 -8.80
C SER A 11 -5.89 10.33 -10.16
N ASP A 12 -5.12 11.25 -10.72
CA ASP A 12 -4.33 11.06 -11.94
C ASP A 12 -2.90 11.62 -11.83
N PHE A 13 -2.34 11.76 -10.61
CA PHE A 13 -1.03 12.42 -10.38
C PHE A 13 -0.23 11.82 -9.21
N ASN A 14 1.09 11.91 -9.30
CA ASN A 14 2.04 11.42 -8.29
C ASN A 14 1.78 9.95 -7.89
N THR A 15 1.45 9.12 -8.89
CA THR A 15 1.06 7.73 -8.67
C THR A 15 2.22 6.76 -8.83
N LEU A 16 2.14 5.62 -8.15
CA LEU A 16 3.13 4.54 -8.25
C LEU A 16 3.18 3.95 -9.68
N ILE A 17 2.04 3.87 -10.37
CA ILE A 17 1.97 3.35 -11.75
C ILE A 17 2.66 4.26 -12.77
N GLN A 18 2.79 5.57 -12.51
CA GLN A 18 3.56 6.48 -13.36
C GLN A 18 5.06 6.16 -13.30
N ALA A 19 5.57 5.81 -12.12
CA ALA A 19 6.95 5.41 -11.89
C ALA A 19 7.24 3.92 -12.17
N ALA A 20 6.20 3.11 -12.38
CA ALA A 20 6.32 1.66 -12.56
C ALA A 20 7.13 1.27 -13.80
N GLY A 21 8.05 0.31 -13.61
CA GLY A 21 8.84 -0.31 -14.67
C GLY A 21 8.07 -1.41 -15.40
N PRO A 22 8.66 -2.00 -16.46
CA PRO A 22 7.99 -3.01 -17.28
C PRO A 22 7.69 -4.34 -16.55
N ASN A 23 8.41 -4.64 -15.47
CA ASN A 23 8.23 -5.85 -14.67
C ASN A 23 7.40 -5.61 -13.40
N THR A 24 7.01 -4.36 -13.14
CA THR A 24 6.23 -3.99 -11.95
C THR A 24 4.81 -4.52 -12.08
N ARG A 25 4.28 -5.05 -10.97
CA ARG A 25 2.93 -5.56 -10.82
C ARG A 25 2.25 -4.78 -9.71
N GLY A 26 1.13 -4.15 -10.01
CA GLY A 26 0.40 -3.40 -9.01
C GLY A 26 -1.04 -3.14 -9.35
N LEU A 27 -1.77 -2.64 -8.35
CA LEU A 27 -3.16 -2.21 -8.50
C LEU A 27 -3.24 -0.71 -8.23
N SER A 28 -3.81 0.03 -9.18
CA SER A 28 -4.20 1.43 -9.02
C SER A 28 -5.72 1.48 -8.88
N ILE A 29 -6.21 2.13 -7.83
CA ILE A 29 -7.64 2.12 -7.48
C ILE A 29 -8.13 3.55 -7.26
N ASP A 30 -9.20 3.92 -7.97
CA ASP A 30 -9.82 5.24 -7.83
C ASP A 30 -11.32 5.20 -8.18
N PRO A 31 -12.19 5.88 -7.43
CA PRO A 31 -13.61 5.91 -7.73
C PRO A 31 -13.97 6.69 -9.01
N ILE A 32 -13.09 7.55 -9.53
CA ILE A 32 -13.40 8.42 -10.66
C ILE A 32 -12.73 7.90 -11.93
N SER A 33 -13.53 7.34 -12.83
CA SER A 33 -13.05 6.78 -14.10
C SER A 33 -12.25 7.81 -14.92
N LEU A 34 -12.71 9.07 -14.94
CA LEU A 34 -12.04 10.17 -15.62
C LEU A 34 -10.57 10.35 -15.20
N TYR A 35 -10.23 10.03 -13.96
CA TYR A 35 -8.87 10.16 -13.45
C TYR A 35 -8.08 8.88 -13.65
N ILE A 36 -8.66 7.73 -13.29
CA ILE A 36 -7.96 6.44 -13.44
C ILE A 36 -7.66 6.12 -14.91
N ASP A 37 -8.51 6.55 -15.84
CA ASP A 37 -8.31 6.32 -17.27
C ASP A 37 -7.12 7.10 -17.84
N ARG A 38 -6.72 8.20 -17.19
CA ARG A 38 -5.55 9.00 -17.56
C ARG A 38 -4.22 8.40 -17.10
N LEU A 39 -4.26 7.44 -16.18
CA LEU A 39 -3.06 6.74 -15.74
C LEU A 39 -2.50 5.85 -16.87
N PRO A 40 -1.16 5.73 -16.96
CA PRO A 40 -0.53 4.90 -17.98
C PRO A 40 -0.93 3.43 -17.84
N ASN A 41 -1.08 2.75 -18.97
CA ASN A 41 -1.24 1.30 -18.99
C ASN A 41 0.15 0.64 -18.96
N ARG A 42 0.48 0.02 -17.84
CA ARG A 42 1.75 -0.70 -17.64
C ARG A 42 1.51 -2.21 -17.65
N PRO A 43 2.32 -3.02 -18.37
CA PRO A 43 2.24 -4.48 -18.25
C PRO A 43 2.35 -4.91 -16.79
N GLY A 44 1.55 -5.89 -16.37
CA GLY A 44 1.54 -6.38 -14.99
C GLY A 44 0.73 -5.53 -14.00
N CYS A 45 0.36 -4.30 -14.36
CA CYS A 45 -0.49 -3.44 -13.53
C CYS A 45 -1.95 -3.47 -13.98
N LYS A 46 -2.88 -3.32 -13.03
CA LYS A 46 -4.32 -3.20 -13.29
C LYS A 46 -4.87 -1.91 -12.68
N LYS A 47 -5.90 -1.37 -13.33
CA LYS A 47 -6.65 -0.19 -12.88
C LYS A 47 -8.05 -0.62 -12.46
N ILE A 48 -8.50 -0.21 -11.28
CA ILE A 48 -9.79 -0.60 -10.70
C ILE A 48 -10.61 0.66 -10.43
N ASN A 49 -11.71 0.83 -11.16
CA ASN A 49 -12.62 1.94 -10.93
C ASN A 49 -13.63 1.61 -9.82
N ALA A 50 -13.25 1.84 -8.57
CA ALA A 50 -14.08 1.62 -7.40
C ALA A 50 -13.64 2.51 -6.23
N ALA A 51 -14.57 2.86 -5.35
CA ALA A 51 -14.25 3.34 -4.02
C ALA A 51 -13.80 2.17 -3.14
N ILE A 52 -12.88 2.41 -2.21
CA ILE A 52 -12.51 1.45 -1.17
C ILE A 52 -12.99 1.97 0.19
N SER A 53 -13.65 1.11 0.96
CA SER A 53 -14.17 1.42 2.29
C SER A 53 -14.23 0.15 3.15
N ASN A 54 -14.88 0.23 4.31
CA ASN A 54 -15.21 -0.90 5.18
C ASN A 54 -16.53 -1.59 4.84
N VAL A 55 -17.12 -1.29 3.67
CA VAL A 55 -18.42 -1.80 3.25
C VAL A 55 -18.38 -2.20 1.77
N GLU A 56 -19.27 -3.12 1.40
CA GLU A 56 -19.53 -3.50 0.01
C GLU A 56 -20.75 -2.76 -0.53
N GLY A 57 -20.82 -2.56 -1.85
CA GLY A 57 -22.02 -2.09 -2.53
C GLY A 57 -21.74 -0.93 -3.48
N SER A 58 -22.46 0.16 -3.32
CA SER A 58 -22.30 1.38 -4.11
C SER A 58 -22.27 2.60 -3.19
N VAL A 59 -21.45 3.59 -3.53
CA VAL A 59 -21.37 4.86 -2.80
C VAL A 59 -21.37 6.03 -3.78
N ASN A 60 -21.91 7.17 -3.35
CA ASN A 60 -21.79 8.40 -4.12
C ASN A 60 -20.39 8.99 -3.93
N VAL A 61 -19.71 9.29 -5.04
CA VAL A 61 -18.50 10.12 -5.06
C VAL A 61 -18.84 11.51 -5.56
N TYR A 62 -18.25 12.52 -4.91
CA TYR A 62 -18.40 13.94 -5.23
C TYR A 62 -17.06 14.47 -5.71
N PHE A 63 -17.03 15.06 -6.91
CA PHE A 63 -15.79 15.58 -7.50
C PHE A 63 -16.05 16.72 -8.47
N ILE A 64 -14.99 17.44 -8.83
CA ILE A 64 -15.06 18.53 -9.82
C ILE A 64 -14.37 18.08 -11.11
N PRO A 65 -15.09 17.94 -12.23
CA PRO A 65 -14.47 17.61 -13.50
C PRO A 65 -13.45 18.68 -13.94
N PRO A 66 -12.33 18.30 -14.60
CA PRO A 66 -11.31 19.24 -15.08
C PRO A 66 -11.85 20.34 -16.01
N GLN A 67 -12.83 20.03 -16.86
CA GLN A 67 -13.48 21.03 -17.70
C GLN A 67 -14.24 22.08 -16.88
N THR A 68 -14.83 21.69 -15.75
CA THR A 68 -15.52 22.59 -14.83
C THR A 68 -14.51 23.46 -14.08
N LEU A 69 -13.38 22.89 -13.65
CA LEU A 69 -12.28 23.67 -13.07
C LEU A 69 -11.80 24.77 -14.04
N ALA A 70 -11.58 24.42 -15.30
CA ALA A 70 -11.16 25.37 -16.32
C ALA A 70 -12.22 26.46 -16.59
N LYS A 71 -13.48 26.06 -16.76
CA LYS A 71 -14.61 26.98 -17.02
C LYS A 71 -14.75 28.05 -15.93
N HIS A 72 -14.63 27.64 -14.67
CA HIS A 72 -14.80 28.53 -13.51
C HIS A 72 -13.47 29.11 -13.00
N LYS A 73 -12.35 28.89 -13.70
CA LYS A 73 -11.00 29.32 -13.31
C LYS A 73 -10.62 28.90 -11.88
N LEU A 74 -11.06 27.72 -11.48
CA LEU A 74 -10.81 27.16 -10.16
C LEU A 74 -9.38 26.58 -10.07
N PRO A 75 -8.75 26.62 -8.88
CA PRO A 75 -7.43 26.03 -8.69
C PRO A 75 -7.37 24.54 -9.03
N ASN A 76 -6.32 24.13 -9.76
CA ASN A 76 -6.19 22.73 -10.23
C ASN A 76 -6.11 21.71 -9.08
N TRP A 77 -5.62 22.08 -7.89
CA TRP A 77 -5.51 21.18 -6.75
C TRP A 77 -6.88 20.67 -6.25
N LEU A 78 -7.98 21.38 -6.55
CA LEU A 78 -9.33 20.95 -6.15
C LEU A 78 -9.76 19.64 -6.79
N ARG A 79 -9.12 19.21 -7.89
CA ARG A 79 -9.41 17.93 -8.53
C ARG A 79 -9.07 16.72 -7.68
N GLY A 80 -8.09 16.85 -6.77
CA GLY A 80 -7.70 15.78 -5.84
C GLY A 80 -8.61 15.67 -4.63
N CYS A 81 -9.41 16.70 -4.34
CA CYS A 81 -10.33 16.73 -3.21
C CYS A 81 -11.65 16.00 -3.50
N ASN A 82 -11.60 14.84 -4.16
CA ASN A 82 -12.77 13.99 -4.31
C ASN A 82 -13.09 13.25 -3.01
N SER A 83 -14.38 13.07 -2.72
CA SER A 83 -14.79 12.43 -1.46
C SER A 83 -16.01 11.56 -1.66
N ILE A 84 -16.11 10.49 -0.86
CA ILE A 84 -17.24 9.56 -0.86
C ILE A 84 -18.25 9.96 0.21
N GLY A 85 -19.54 9.71 -0.04
CA GLY A 85 -20.63 9.97 0.92
C GLY A 85 -21.06 11.43 1.04
N ALA A 86 -20.12 12.38 1.00
CA ALA A 86 -20.40 13.82 1.02
C ALA A 86 -19.36 14.65 0.23
N PRO A 87 -19.67 15.89 -0.17
CA PRO A 87 -18.69 16.82 -0.73
C PRO A 87 -17.52 17.11 0.22
N HIS A 88 -16.31 17.18 -0.33
CA HIS A 88 -15.12 17.44 0.47
C HIS A 88 -15.19 18.81 1.19
N PRO A 89 -14.88 18.90 2.51
CA PRO A 89 -15.03 20.15 3.27
C PRO A 89 -14.24 21.33 2.70
N THR A 90 -13.04 21.07 2.17
CA THR A 90 -12.21 22.12 1.55
C THR A 90 -12.83 22.65 0.27
N VAL A 91 -13.47 21.80 -0.53
CA VAL A 91 -14.21 22.20 -1.74
C VAL A 91 -15.40 23.07 -1.35
N THR A 92 -16.22 22.63 -0.39
CA THR A 92 -17.37 23.38 0.11
C THR A 92 -16.97 24.78 0.59
N LYS A 93 -15.91 24.88 1.41
CA LYS A 93 -15.39 26.17 1.89
C LYS A 93 -14.85 27.06 0.77
N HIS A 94 -14.22 26.48 -0.25
CA HIS A 94 -13.71 27.23 -1.39
C HIS A 94 -14.85 27.82 -2.22
N LEU A 95 -15.86 27.01 -2.55
CA LEU A 95 -17.00 27.44 -3.35
C LEU A 95 -17.79 28.56 -2.68
N GLN A 96 -18.02 28.46 -1.37
CA GLN A 96 -18.64 29.51 -0.56
C GLN A 96 -17.89 30.85 -0.66
N LYS A 97 -16.54 30.84 -0.60
CA LYS A 97 -15.73 32.06 -0.74
C LYS A 97 -15.81 32.68 -2.12
N THR A 98 -16.00 31.86 -3.15
CA THR A 98 -16.11 32.32 -4.54
C THR A 98 -17.54 32.71 -4.93
N GLY A 99 -18.54 32.44 -4.09
CA GLY A 99 -19.96 32.65 -4.41
C GLY A 99 -20.51 31.70 -5.46
N LEU A 100 -19.81 30.60 -5.77
CA LEU A 100 -20.25 29.60 -6.73
C LEU A 100 -21.17 28.58 -6.05
N ALA A 101 -22.30 28.30 -6.69
CA ALA A 101 -23.22 27.26 -6.24
C ALA A 101 -22.58 25.87 -6.41
N GLN A 102 -22.81 24.96 -5.45
CA GLN A 102 -22.22 23.63 -5.50
C GLN A 102 -22.72 22.83 -6.69
N GLU A 103 -23.99 23.01 -7.03
CA GLU A 103 -24.70 22.34 -8.11
C GLU A 103 -24.16 22.71 -9.50
N GLU A 104 -23.49 23.87 -9.62
CA GLU A 104 -22.84 24.29 -10.86
C GLU A 104 -21.46 23.64 -11.08
N VAL A 105 -20.86 23.13 -10.00
CA VAL A 105 -19.45 22.74 -9.98
C VAL A 105 -19.24 21.26 -9.70
N LEU A 106 -19.94 20.72 -8.70
CA LEU A 106 -19.80 19.34 -8.27
C LEU A 106 -20.60 18.39 -9.14
N VAL A 107 -19.97 17.28 -9.48
CA VAL A 107 -20.62 16.10 -10.03
C VAL A 107 -20.73 15.05 -8.94
N THR A 108 -21.92 14.47 -8.83
CA THR A 108 -22.18 13.30 -7.98
C THR A 108 -22.36 12.08 -8.87
N GLN A 109 -21.60 11.03 -8.60
CA GLN A 109 -21.68 9.77 -9.34
C GLN A 109 -21.76 8.59 -8.36
N ALA A 110 -22.70 7.67 -8.58
CA ALA A 110 -22.70 6.40 -7.87
C ALA A 110 -21.63 5.46 -8.47
N VAL A 111 -20.79 4.89 -7.63
CA VAL A 111 -19.68 4.01 -8.03
C VAL A 111 -19.65 2.75 -7.16
N PRO A 112 -19.13 1.62 -7.68
CA PRO A 112 -18.89 0.44 -6.85
C PRO A 112 -18.02 0.80 -5.63
N CYS A 113 -18.39 0.26 -4.48
CA CYS A 113 -17.66 0.38 -3.23
C CYS A 113 -17.27 -1.02 -2.78
N LEU A 114 -15.98 -1.25 -2.55
CA LEU A 114 -15.43 -2.56 -2.20
C LEU A 114 -14.65 -2.47 -0.89
N ARG A 115 -14.60 -3.57 -0.13
CA ARG A 115 -13.58 -3.73 0.91
C ARG A 115 -12.23 -4.04 0.28
N LEU A 116 -11.13 -3.59 0.90
CA LEU A 116 -9.79 -3.91 0.40
C LEU A 116 -9.54 -5.43 0.39
N GLN A 117 -10.09 -6.16 1.36
CA GLN A 117 -9.99 -7.63 1.38
C GLN A 117 -10.69 -8.29 0.18
N THR A 118 -11.79 -7.69 -0.31
CA THR A 118 -12.47 -8.15 -1.53
C THR A 118 -11.60 -7.95 -2.75
N VAL A 119 -10.88 -6.83 -2.84
CA VAL A 119 -9.89 -6.60 -3.91
C VAL A 119 -8.78 -7.64 -3.86
N PHE A 120 -8.22 -7.94 -2.67
CA PHE A 120 -7.21 -8.98 -2.52
C PHE A 120 -7.71 -10.32 -3.04
N LYS A 121 -8.94 -10.71 -2.69
CA LYS A 121 -9.55 -11.97 -3.15
C LYS A 121 -9.80 -12.00 -4.66
N GLN A 122 -10.42 -10.96 -5.22
CA GLN A 122 -10.76 -10.88 -6.64
C GLN A 122 -9.52 -10.87 -7.55
N HIS A 123 -8.40 -10.35 -7.06
CA HIS A 123 -7.16 -10.25 -7.81
C HIS A 123 -6.09 -11.27 -7.39
N GLU A 124 -6.46 -12.26 -6.57
CA GLU A 124 -5.59 -13.35 -6.10
C GLU A 124 -4.29 -12.82 -5.47
N VAL A 125 -4.40 -11.76 -4.66
CA VAL A 125 -3.29 -11.12 -3.97
C VAL A 125 -3.04 -11.84 -2.64
N ASP A 126 -1.84 -12.41 -2.52
CA ASP A 126 -1.38 -13.10 -1.32
C ASP A 126 -0.52 -12.19 -0.43
N GLY A 127 0.11 -11.18 -1.02
CA GLY A 127 0.98 -10.23 -0.33
C GLY A 127 1.30 -9.02 -1.20
N VAL A 128 1.75 -7.94 -0.57
CA VAL A 128 2.10 -6.69 -1.26
C VAL A 128 3.31 -6.05 -0.60
N PHE A 129 4.20 -5.48 -1.39
CA PHE A 129 5.32 -4.73 -0.84
C PHE A 129 4.86 -3.37 -0.30
N MET A 130 4.19 -2.55 -1.11
CA MET A 130 3.73 -1.22 -0.71
C MET A 130 2.20 -1.09 -0.80
N LEU A 131 1.55 -0.75 0.31
CA LEU A 131 0.17 -0.27 0.33
C LEU A 131 0.18 1.24 0.56
N LYS A 132 -0.23 2.01 -0.44
CA LYS A 132 -0.45 3.45 -0.34
C LYS A 132 -1.95 3.74 -0.31
N VAL A 133 -2.40 4.49 0.68
CA VAL A 133 -3.78 4.96 0.83
C VAL A 133 -3.75 6.47 0.86
N ASP A 134 -4.62 7.10 0.08
CA ASP A 134 -4.73 8.57 0.01
C ASP A 134 -6.19 8.91 -0.31
N THR A 135 -7.05 8.90 0.71
CA THR A 135 -8.51 8.96 0.53
C THR A 135 -9.16 10.13 1.26
N GLU A 136 -8.43 11.24 1.40
CA GLU A 136 -8.91 12.52 1.94
C GLU A 136 -9.62 12.34 3.30
N GLY A 137 -8.97 11.60 4.22
CA GLY A 137 -9.43 11.33 5.58
C GLY A 137 -10.11 9.98 5.83
N HIS A 138 -10.35 9.15 4.80
CA HIS A 138 -10.98 7.82 4.97
C HIS A 138 -9.99 6.67 5.20
N ASP A 139 -8.70 6.99 5.22
CA ASP A 139 -7.57 6.06 5.23
C ASP A 139 -7.62 5.11 6.44
N ALA A 140 -7.90 5.67 7.62
CA ALA A 140 -7.93 4.89 8.84
C ALA A 140 -9.09 3.89 8.88
N VAL A 141 -10.21 4.20 8.22
CA VAL A 141 -11.34 3.29 8.11
C VAL A 141 -10.96 2.09 7.24
N ILE A 142 -10.36 2.35 6.07
CA ILE A 142 -9.89 1.32 5.14
C ILE A 142 -8.85 0.42 5.81
N LEU A 143 -7.84 1.01 6.46
CA LEU A 143 -6.76 0.24 7.09
C LEU A 143 -7.25 -0.56 8.29
N ASN A 144 -8.13 -0.02 9.14
CA ASN A 144 -8.67 -0.77 10.26
C ASN A 144 -9.49 -1.99 9.81
N ASP A 145 -10.32 -1.82 8.78
CA ASP A 145 -11.11 -2.90 8.17
C ASP A 145 -10.21 -3.94 7.50
N PHE A 146 -9.21 -3.52 6.74
CA PHE A 146 -8.27 -4.45 6.11
C PHE A 146 -7.55 -5.32 7.15
N PHE A 147 -6.98 -4.70 8.19
CA PHE A 147 -6.24 -5.44 9.22
C PHE A 147 -7.13 -6.21 10.21
N SER A 148 -8.46 -6.14 10.15
CA SER A 148 -9.31 -7.06 10.92
C SER A 148 -9.35 -8.46 10.31
N ASP A 149 -9.22 -8.53 8.98
CA ASP A 149 -9.42 -9.77 8.21
C ASP A 149 -8.13 -10.25 7.52
N ALA A 150 -7.16 -9.36 7.32
CA ALA A 150 -5.92 -9.66 6.63
C ALA A 150 -5.06 -10.65 7.42
N LYS A 151 -4.75 -11.77 6.76
CA LYS A 151 -3.80 -12.76 7.28
C LYS A 151 -2.38 -12.16 7.31
N PRO A 152 -1.48 -12.63 8.18
CA PRO A 152 -0.11 -12.11 8.24
C PRO A 152 0.61 -12.10 6.90
N GLY A 153 0.30 -13.05 6.02
CA GLY A 153 0.85 -13.07 4.68
C GLY A 153 0.46 -11.91 3.77
N GLN A 154 -0.71 -11.34 4.01
CA GLN A 154 -1.26 -10.21 3.27
C GLN A 154 -0.78 -8.87 3.83
N TRP A 155 -0.09 -8.87 4.98
CA TRP A 155 0.39 -7.64 5.60
C TRP A 155 1.42 -6.93 4.71
N PRO A 156 1.18 -5.67 4.33
CA PRO A 156 2.10 -4.91 3.50
C PRO A 156 3.47 -4.77 4.15
N HIS A 157 4.55 -4.92 3.37
CA HIS A 157 5.89 -4.65 3.91
C HIS A 157 6.12 -3.16 4.17
N GLN A 158 5.39 -2.28 3.47
CA GLN A 158 5.33 -0.85 3.68
C GLN A 158 3.89 -0.36 3.62
N ILE A 159 3.54 0.57 4.51
CA ILE A 159 2.25 1.26 4.50
C ILE A 159 2.53 2.75 4.47
N ILE A 160 1.91 3.46 3.53
CA ILE A 160 1.90 4.92 3.45
C ILE A 160 0.44 5.35 3.46
N PHE A 161 0.06 6.27 4.35
CA PHE A 161 -1.29 6.78 4.40
C PHE A 161 -1.37 8.23 4.87
N GLU A 162 -2.43 8.92 4.45
CA GLU A 162 -2.69 10.30 4.83
C GLU A 162 -3.01 10.37 6.33
N SER A 163 -2.29 11.23 7.06
CA SER A 163 -2.49 11.44 8.50
C SER A 163 -2.53 12.93 8.88
N ASN A 164 -3.03 13.75 7.97
CA ASN A 164 -3.07 15.20 8.14
C ASN A 164 -4.32 15.67 8.92
N LYS A 165 -4.55 16.98 8.97
CA LYS A 165 -5.67 17.64 9.69
C LYS A 165 -7.09 17.18 9.27
N LEU A 166 -7.24 16.52 8.13
CA LEU A 166 -8.51 15.97 7.66
C LEU A 166 -8.86 14.67 8.39
N SER A 167 -7.87 14.02 9.00
CA SER A 167 -8.04 12.79 9.77
C SER A 167 -8.30 13.06 11.25
N ASP A 168 -9.14 12.23 11.86
CA ASP A 168 -9.33 12.23 13.31
C ASP A 168 -8.04 11.74 14.03
N SER A 169 -7.40 12.64 14.78
CA SER A 169 -6.09 12.37 15.36
C SER A 169 -6.08 11.20 16.35
N GLU A 170 -7.17 11.00 17.09
CA GLU A 170 -7.29 9.87 18.01
C GLU A 170 -7.34 8.54 17.25
N THR A 171 -8.16 8.48 16.19
CA THR A 171 -8.27 7.31 15.31
C THR A 171 -6.93 6.98 14.65
N ILE A 172 -6.20 7.99 14.17
CA ILE A 172 -4.85 7.81 13.62
C ILE A 172 -3.88 7.25 14.67
N HIS A 173 -3.84 7.83 15.88
CA HIS A 173 -2.95 7.33 16.93
C HIS A 173 -3.28 5.89 17.34
N ARG A 174 -4.57 5.54 17.41
CA ARG A 174 -5.01 4.16 17.69
C ARG A 174 -4.58 3.20 16.58
N LEU A 175 -4.74 3.59 15.30
CA LEU A 175 -4.28 2.79 14.17
C LEU A 175 -2.76 2.58 14.19
N ILE A 176 -1.97 3.64 14.37
CA ILE A 176 -0.51 3.55 14.45
C ILE A 176 -0.10 2.63 15.61
N SER A 177 -0.73 2.78 16.78
CA SER A 177 -0.46 1.92 17.95
C SER A 177 -0.77 0.45 17.65
N LYS A 178 -1.91 0.17 16.99
CA LYS A 178 -2.26 -1.18 16.52
C LYS A 178 -1.17 -1.74 15.60
N LEU A 179 -0.72 -0.98 14.60
CA LEU A 179 0.29 -1.43 13.65
C LEU A 179 1.65 -1.66 14.32
N ILE A 180 2.06 -0.83 15.27
CA ILE A 180 3.28 -1.07 16.06
C ILE A 180 3.20 -2.40 16.82
N LEU A 181 2.06 -2.68 17.46
CA LEU A 181 1.84 -3.94 18.17
C LEU A 181 1.84 -5.15 17.23
N MET A 182 1.42 -4.98 15.98
CA MET A 182 1.50 -5.99 14.93
C MET A 182 2.93 -6.20 14.38
N GLY A 183 3.89 -5.36 14.76
CA GLY A 183 5.30 -5.49 14.40
C GLY A 183 5.82 -4.46 13.40
N TYR A 184 5.08 -3.38 13.14
CA TYR A 184 5.56 -2.30 12.28
C TYR A 184 6.48 -1.33 13.05
N ASP A 185 7.45 -0.77 12.33
CA ASP A 185 8.26 0.36 12.75
C ASP A 185 7.84 1.64 12.02
N ILE A 186 7.79 2.76 12.76
CA ILE A 186 7.60 4.10 12.18
C ILE A 186 8.88 4.50 11.45
N VAL A 187 8.74 4.84 10.16
CA VAL A 187 9.80 5.48 9.36
C VAL A 187 9.66 6.99 9.44
N SER A 188 8.45 7.50 9.19
CA SER A 188 8.10 8.90 9.34
C SER A 188 6.65 9.04 9.78
N CYS A 189 6.39 9.99 10.67
CA CYS A 189 5.06 10.38 11.09
C CYS A 189 5.12 11.80 11.63
N GLN A 190 4.14 12.64 11.29
CA GLN A 190 3.94 13.92 11.96
C GLN A 190 2.62 13.86 12.72
N THR A 191 2.68 13.45 13.99
CA THR A 191 1.52 13.52 14.88
C THR A 191 1.20 14.98 15.21
N GLY A 192 -0.09 15.35 15.21
CA GLY A 192 -0.54 16.71 15.56
C GLY A 192 -0.95 17.60 14.38
N GLY A 193 -1.38 17.02 13.24
CA GLY A 193 -1.89 17.80 12.10
C GLY A 193 -0.79 18.37 11.19
N GLY A 194 0.39 17.74 11.18
CA GLY A 194 1.46 18.04 10.24
C GLY A 194 1.07 17.77 8.79
N ALA A 195 1.90 18.26 7.87
CA ALA A 195 1.63 18.27 6.43
C ALA A 195 2.12 17.02 5.68
N SER A 196 2.48 15.95 6.39
CA SER A 196 3.10 14.77 5.79
C SER A 196 2.39 13.46 6.12
N ASP A 197 2.46 12.54 5.18
CA ASP A 197 1.98 11.17 5.31
C ASP A 197 2.69 10.39 6.42
N THR A 198 2.00 9.39 6.96
CA THR A 198 2.61 8.40 7.85
C THR A 198 3.18 7.25 7.02
N HIS A 199 4.43 6.89 7.29
CA HIS A 199 5.13 5.76 6.67
C HIS A 199 5.57 4.74 7.72
N LEU A 200 5.15 3.50 7.53
CA LEU A 200 5.46 2.36 8.39
C LEU A 200 6.09 1.23 7.59
N ARG A 201 6.97 0.45 8.22
CA ARG A 201 7.58 -0.77 7.63
C ARG A 201 7.40 -1.97 8.53
N LEU A 202 7.05 -3.12 7.96
CA LEU A 202 6.92 -4.38 8.70
C LEU A 202 8.30 -4.88 9.16
N ASN A 203 8.53 -4.95 10.48
CA ASN A 203 9.77 -5.47 11.04
C ASN A 203 9.66 -6.98 11.26
N LEU A 204 10.28 -7.74 10.37
CA LEU A 204 10.27 -9.20 10.36
C LEU A 204 10.89 -9.81 11.63
N ASN A 205 11.79 -9.11 12.31
CA ASN A 205 12.41 -9.57 13.55
C ASN A 205 11.51 -9.39 14.78
N ARG A 206 10.38 -8.65 14.67
CA ARG A 206 9.39 -8.51 15.74
C ARG A 206 8.27 -9.54 15.68
N LEU A 207 8.19 -10.28 14.58
CA LEU A 207 7.12 -11.25 14.35
C LEU A 207 7.35 -12.52 15.17
N LYS A 208 6.32 -12.91 15.91
CA LYS A 208 6.30 -14.08 16.80
C LYS A 208 5.24 -15.08 16.33
N GLY A 209 5.37 -16.33 16.76
CA GLY A 209 4.43 -17.41 16.46
C GLY A 209 4.96 -18.42 15.45
N GLU A 210 4.11 -19.38 15.09
CA GLU A 210 4.37 -20.33 14.00
C GLU A 210 4.64 -19.56 12.71
N ARG A 211 5.58 -20.01 11.88
CA ARG A 211 6.02 -19.26 10.70
C ARG A 211 5.62 -19.97 9.41
N ALA A 212 4.87 -19.26 8.57
CA ALA A 212 4.65 -19.60 7.17
C ALA A 212 5.68 -18.91 6.28
N ILE A 213 5.91 -19.46 5.08
CA ILE A 213 6.84 -18.92 4.10
C ILE A 213 6.06 -18.26 2.98
N ILE A 214 6.45 -17.03 2.63
CA ILE A 214 5.91 -16.30 1.49
C ILE A 214 7.00 -15.99 0.51
N GLN A 215 6.80 -16.41 -0.73
CA GLN A 215 7.64 -16.01 -1.84
C GLN A 215 7.27 -14.60 -2.29
N THR A 216 8.26 -13.71 -2.34
CA THR A 216 8.11 -12.34 -2.84
C THR A 216 8.10 -12.31 -4.37
N ALA A 217 7.78 -11.15 -4.95
CA ALA A 217 8.12 -10.90 -6.34
C ALA A 217 9.65 -10.89 -6.54
N GLN A 218 10.08 -10.97 -7.80
CA GLN A 218 11.46 -10.70 -8.18
C GLN A 218 11.84 -9.24 -7.89
N GLY A 219 13.12 -8.96 -7.71
CA GLY A 219 13.61 -7.64 -7.31
C GLY A 219 13.58 -7.41 -5.80
N TYR A 220 13.16 -8.39 -4.98
CA TYR A 220 13.07 -8.22 -3.53
C TYR A 220 14.05 -9.09 -2.73
N TYR A 221 14.74 -8.47 -1.78
CA TYR A 221 15.80 -9.11 -1.00
C TYR A 221 15.75 -8.76 0.49
N LEU A 222 16.31 -9.65 1.31
CA LEU A 222 16.56 -9.39 2.73
C LEU A 222 18.05 -9.08 2.94
N GLU A 223 18.32 -8.03 3.70
CA GLU A 223 19.68 -7.65 4.07
C GLU A 223 20.23 -8.48 5.24
N GLY A 224 21.53 -8.38 5.48
CA GLY A 224 22.17 -8.95 6.66
C GLY A 224 22.26 -10.48 6.65
N TYR A 225 23.19 -11.01 7.42
CA TYR A 225 23.38 -12.45 7.58
C TYR A 225 23.20 -12.82 9.05
N PRO A 226 22.73 -14.06 9.35
CA PRO A 226 22.82 -14.60 10.69
C PRO A 226 24.27 -14.60 11.20
N LYS A 227 24.42 -14.68 12.53
CA LYS A 227 25.74 -14.78 13.15
C LYS A 227 26.49 -16.00 12.61
N ASN A 228 27.77 -15.83 12.25
CA ASN A 228 28.64 -16.87 11.70
C ASN A 228 28.23 -17.44 10.33
N TYR A 229 27.30 -16.80 9.62
CA TYR A 229 26.93 -17.22 8.27
C TYR A 229 27.90 -16.66 7.22
N SER A 230 28.37 -17.50 6.29
CA SER A 230 29.22 -17.10 5.17
C SER A 230 28.52 -17.38 3.83
N PRO A 231 28.27 -16.37 2.98
CA PRO A 231 27.71 -16.59 1.64
C PRO A 231 28.71 -17.26 0.67
N LEU A 232 30.01 -17.24 1.00
CA LEU A 232 31.06 -17.89 0.20
C LEU A 232 31.24 -19.36 0.58
N ASN A 233 30.91 -19.72 1.82
CA ASN A 233 30.98 -21.08 2.36
C ASN A 233 29.64 -21.40 3.04
N LEU A 234 28.65 -21.78 2.24
CA LEU A 234 27.28 -21.98 2.73
C LEU A 234 27.25 -23.10 3.80
N PRO A 235 26.60 -22.87 4.96
CA PRO A 235 26.47 -23.88 6.02
C PRO A 235 25.35 -24.90 5.75
N HIS A 236 24.76 -24.85 4.56
CA HIS A 236 23.69 -25.71 4.08
C HIS A 236 23.89 -25.97 2.59
N GLU A 237 23.17 -26.92 2.03
CA GLU A 237 23.23 -27.19 0.59
C GLU A 237 22.66 -26.00 -0.20
N ASN A 238 23.17 -25.77 -1.40
CA ASN A 238 22.70 -24.67 -2.24
C ASN A 238 21.37 -24.99 -2.97
N ASN A 239 20.35 -25.30 -2.18
CA ASN A 239 18.96 -25.47 -2.63
C ASN A 239 18.01 -24.81 -1.63
N LEU A 240 16.79 -24.50 -2.10
CA LEU A 240 15.81 -23.77 -1.31
C LEU A 240 15.42 -24.51 -0.03
N ASP A 241 15.15 -25.82 -0.11
CA ASP A 241 14.67 -26.61 1.02
C ASP A 241 15.68 -26.66 2.16
N SER A 242 16.96 -26.89 1.84
CA SER A 242 18.06 -26.90 2.80
C SER A 242 18.25 -25.51 3.43
N ALA A 243 18.17 -24.44 2.63
CA ALA A 243 18.27 -23.08 3.11
C ALA A 243 17.11 -22.69 4.03
N LEU A 244 15.86 -23.06 3.70
CA LEU A 244 14.68 -22.80 4.53
C LEU A 244 14.74 -23.56 5.86
N LYS A 245 15.19 -24.82 5.83
CA LYS A 245 15.41 -25.62 7.04
C LYS A 245 16.45 -24.96 7.95
N TYR A 246 17.57 -24.52 7.38
CA TYR A 246 18.61 -23.80 8.13
C TYR A 246 18.08 -22.45 8.67
N ALA A 247 17.34 -21.69 7.86
CA ALA A 247 16.73 -20.42 8.26
C ALA A 247 15.81 -20.61 9.48
N SER A 248 14.98 -21.67 9.47
CA SER A 248 14.11 -22.01 10.60
C SER A 248 14.91 -22.31 11.88
N GLN A 249 15.98 -23.11 11.77
CA GLN A 249 16.86 -23.42 12.91
C GLN A 249 17.55 -22.19 13.50
N GLN A 250 17.93 -21.23 12.65
CA GLN A 250 18.53 -19.97 13.08
C GLN A 250 17.50 -18.90 13.48
N GLN A 251 16.20 -19.20 13.39
CA GLN A 251 15.11 -18.22 13.53
C GLN A 251 15.28 -16.98 12.63
N ALA A 252 15.88 -17.20 11.45
CA ALA A 252 16.17 -16.17 10.47
C ALA A 252 14.89 -15.57 9.86
N ALA A 253 15.02 -14.40 9.24
CA ALA A 253 13.90 -13.68 8.62
C ALA A 253 13.47 -14.30 7.29
N GLY A 254 14.36 -15.04 6.64
CA GLY A 254 14.06 -15.72 5.38
C GLY A 254 15.30 -16.16 4.60
N VAL A 255 15.07 -16.48 3.34
CA VAL A 255 16.08 -16.87 2.36
C VAL A 255 15.98 -15.94 1.16
N THR A 256 17.11 -15.53 0.59
CA THR A 256 17.20 -14.76 -0.64
C THR A 256 18.01 -15.53 -1.66
N PHE A 257 17.46 -15.75 -2.85
CA PHE A 257 18.21 -16.27 -3.99
C PHE A 257 18.88 -15.12 -4.75
N GLN A 258 20.22 -15.12 -4.79
CA GLN A 258 21.01 -14.14 -5.53
C GLN A 258 22.36 -14.73 -5.94
N TYR A 259 22.92 -14.27 -7.06
CA TYR A 259 24.21 -14.73 -7.58
C TYR A 259 24.34 -16.27 -7.68
N GLY A 260 23.24 -16.95 -8.01
CA GLY A 260 23.19 -18.41 -8.11
C GLY A 260 23.19 -19.15 -6.77
N ARG A 261 22.95 -18.46 -5.65
CA ARG A 261 22.96 -19.06 -4.30
C ARG A 261 21.69 -18.75 -3.52
N TYR A 262 21.24 -19.71 -2.72
CA TYR A 262 20.25 -19.49 -1.68
C TYR A 262 20.97 -19.02 -0.42
N GLU A 263 20.75 -17.77 -0.03
CA GLU A 263 21.43 -17.16 1.10
C GLU A 263 20.44 -16.91 2.25
N VAL A 264 20.74 -17.38 3.46
CA VAL A 264 19.89 -17.18 4.64
C VAL A 264 20.12 -15.78 5.20
N ARG A 265 19.04 -15.06 5.49
CA ARG A 265 19.05 -13.61 5.79
C ARG A 265 18.37 -13.28 7.12
N GLN A 266 18.90 -12.26 7.81
CA GLN A 266 18.40 -11.78 9.12
C GLN A 266 17.86 -10.34 9.06
N GLY A 267 17.62 -9.84 7.86
CA GLY A 267 17.20 -8.46 7.62
C GLY A 267 15.88 -8.15 8.30
N ARG A 268 15.78 -6.95 8.88
CA ARG A 268 14.55 -6.49 9.54
C ARG A 268 13.45 -6.19 8.54
N TYR A 269 13.82 -5.75 7.35
CA TYR A 269 12.89 -5.26 6.34
C TYR A 269 13.18 -5.89 4.99
N LEU A 270 12.12 -6.15 4.23
CA LEU A 270 12.23 -6.44 2.82
C LEU A 270 12.67 -5.17 2.08
N GLN A 271 13.61 -5.33 1.15
CA GLN A 271 14.17 -4.25 0.33
C GLN A 271 13.89 -4.53 -1.15
N HIS A 272 13.72 -3.46 -1.93
CA HIS A 272 13.66 -3.53 -3.38
C HIS A 272 15.05 -3.26 -3.97
N SER A 273 15.49 -4.10 -4.87
CA SER A 273 16.77 -4.01 -5.56
C SER A 273 16.59 -3.28 -6.89
N VAL A 274 17.38 -2.24 -7.11
CA VAL A 274 17.47 -1.55 -8.41
C VAL A 274 18.64 -2.06 -9.26
N LYS A 275 19.47 -2.95 -8.71
CA LYS A 275 20.72 -3.44 -9.34
C LYS A 275 20.56 -4.85 -9.90
N ASP A 276 19.97 -5.72 -9.11
CA ASP A 276 19.64 -7.10 -9.48
C ASP A 276 18.14 -7.27 -9.39
N LEU A 277 17.47 -7.29 -10.55
CA LEU A 277 16.02 -7.50 -10.64
C LEU A 277 15.65 -8.99 -10.63
N GLN A 278 16.63 -9.91 -10.64
CA GLN A 278 16.40 -11.36 -10.58
C GLN A 278 16.41 -11.90 -9.15
N VAL A 279 16.85 -11.08 -8.18
CA VAL A 279 16.81 -11.45 -6.76
C VAL A 279 15.39 -11.77 -6.32
N CYS A 280 15.22 -12.82 -5.52
CA CYS A 280 13.92 -13.23 -5.00
C CYS A 280 14.09 -13.70 -3.57
N SER A 281 13.08 -13.46 -2.73
CA SER A 281 13.13 -13.87 -1.32
C SER A 281 11.94 -14.72 -0.92
N TRP A 282 12.18 -15.57 0.07
CA TRP A 282 11.20 -16.34 0.80
C TRP A 282 11.23 -15.84 2.24
N VAL A 283 10.24 -15.04 2.59
CA VAL A 283 10.15 -14.36 3.88
C VAL A 283 9.33 -15.20 4.84
N THR A 284 9.75 -15.28 6.09
CA THR A 284 8.99 -15.96 7.14
C THR A 284 8.06 -14.98 7.84
N LEU A 285 6.76 -15.26 7.83
CA LEU A 285 5.71 -14.48 8.48
C LEU A 285 4.90 -15.37 9.42
N PRO A 286 4.20 -14.83 10.43
CA PRO A 286 3.32 -15.63 11.28
C PRO A 286 2.30 -16.44 10.46
N ALA A 287 2.02 -17.68 10.88
CA ALA A 287 0.94 -18.47 10.33
C ALA A 287 -0.42 -17.82 10.68
N SER A 288 -1.44 -18.09 9.86
CA SER A 288 -2.80 -17.57 10.05
C SER A 288 -3.56 -18.32 11.13
#